data_AF-A0A4Q5XIV8-F1
#
_entry.id   AF-A0A4Q5XIV8-F1
#
_cell.length_a   1.000
_cell.length_b   1.000
_cell.length_c   1.000
_cell.angle_alpha   90.00
_cell.angle_beta   90.00
_cell.angle_gamma   90.00
#
_symmetry.space_group_name_H-M   'P 1'
#
loop_
_entity.id
_entity.type
_entity.pdbx_description
1 polymer ?
#
loop_
_entity_poly.entity_id
_entity_poly.type
_entity_poly.pdbx_seq_one_letter_code
_entity_poly.pdbx_strand_id
1 'polypeptide(L)'
;MDEAPEPSPEEALGEALAWLADEPDCADAHYEAGLVYEELGNEGERRRHFLEALRLDTLDATTPLAGYEAIICDQVERTLSDLPAAFAERLGAVTVLVQPRPSLPMVEEGLDPRLLGLFDGATAEELALGDAPLVSTQIYIFSHNLAASFEDEASLREEVTVTVLHEVGHFFGLDEDDMERLGLD
;
A
#
# COMPACT_ATOMS: atom_id res chain seq x y z
N MET A 1 -10.11 3.17 30.96
CA MET A 1 -8.73 3.67 30.85
C MET A 1 -8.85 4.95 30.06
N ASP A 2 -8.38 6.06 30.62
CA ASP A 2 -8.35 7.34 29.92
C ASP A 2 -7.09 7.28 29.05
N GLU A 3 -7.26 7.07 27.76
CA GLU A 3 -6.17 7.13 26.79
C GLU A 3 -5.62 8.56 26.81
N ALA A 4 -4.30 8.72 26.87
CA ALA A 4 -3.71 10.05 26.75
C ALA A 4 -4.18 10.67 25.43
N PRO A 5 -4.47 11.98 25.39
CA PRO A 5 -4.86 12.63 24.14
C PRO A 5 -3.74 12.43 23.11
N GLU A 6 -4.13 12.10 21.88
CA GLU A 6 -3.17 12.01 20.79
C GLU A 6 -2.45 13.37 20.60
N PRO A 7 -1.14 13.34 20.29
CA PRO A 7 -0.37 14.56 20.10
C PRO A 7 -0.94 15.38 18.95
N SER A 8 -0.81 16.71 19.03
CA SER A 8 -1.17 17.54 17.88
C SER A 8 -0.24 17.26 16.69
N PRO A 9 -0.65 17.53 15.44
CA PRO A 9 0.22 17.37 14.27
C PRO A 9 1.53 18.16 14.42
N GLU A 10 1.52 19.32 15.07
CA GLU A 10 2.75 20.09 15.33
C GLU A 10 3.66 19.43 16.36
N GLU A 11 3.10 18.76 17.37
CA GLU A 11 3.87 17.98 18.36
C GLU A 11 4.49 16.75 17.70
N ALA A 12 3.69 15.99 16.94
CA ALA A 12 4.15 14.82 16.17
C ALA A 12 5.25 15.21 15.16
N LEU A 13 5.10 16.34 14.47
CA LEU A 13 6.13 16.85 13.57
C LEU A 13 7.41 17.19 14.35
N GLY A 14 7.29 17.80 15.52
CA GLY A 14 8.43 18.10 16.39
C GLY A 14 9.21 16.85 16.79
N GLU A 15 8.51 15.76 17.10
CA GLU A 15 9.11 14.46 17.44
C GLU A 15 9.80 13.83 16.23
N ALA A 16 9.14 13.76 15.07
CA ALA A 16 9.72 13.22 13.85
C ALA A 16 10.98 14.01 13.41
N LEU A 17 10.95 15.34 13.49
CA LEU A 17 12.11 16.18 13.18
C LEU A 17 13.24 16.05 14.21
N ALA A 18 12.92 15.82 15.48
CA ALA A 18 13.94 15.53 16.50
C ALA A 18 14.62 14.19 16.24
N TRP A 19 13.88 13.17 15.80
CA TRP A 19 14.44 11.89 15.38
C TRP A 19 15.37 12.06 14.17
N LEU A 20 14.92 12.78 13.13
CA LEU A 20 15.75 13.08 11.96
C LEU A 20 17.02 13.91 12.28
N ALA A 21 16.99 14.71 13.34
CA ALA A 21 18.17 15.45 13.78
C ALA A 21 19.25 14.53 14.38
N ASP A 22 18.86 13.41 14.99
CA ASP A 22 19.77 12.39 15.53
C ASP A 22 20.17 11.36 14.46
N GLU A 23 19.21 10.92 13.66
CA GLU A 23 19.35 9.90 12.61
C GLU A 23 18.81 10.39 11.25
N PRO A 24 19.60 11.19 10.49
CA PRO A 24 19.14 11.78 9.24
C PRO A 24 18.83 10.79 8.12
N ASP A 25 19.37 9.57 8.19
CA ASP A 25 19.17 8.51 7.20
C ASP A 25 18.16 7.44 7.71
N CYS A 26 17.31 7.80 8.67
CA CYS A 26 16.26 6.91 9.18
C CYS A 26 15.01 6.98 8.29
N ALA A 27 14.68 5.86 7.64
CA ALA A 27 13.51 5.78 6.75
C ALA A 27 12.19 5.99 7.51
N ASP A 28 12.06 5.43 8.71
CA ASP A 28 10.88 5.57 9.57
C ASP A 28 10.66 7.03 9.96
N ALA A 29 11.71 7.72 10.41
CA ALA A 29 11.62 9.14 10.77
C ALA A 29 11.19 10.02 9.58
N HIS A 30 11.67 9.69 8.37
CA HIS A 30 11.21 10.35 7.15
C HIS A 30 9.75 10.04 6.83
N TYR A 31 9.32 8.79 6.97
CA TYR A 31 7.94 8.37 6.74
C TYR A 31 6.96 9.07 7.70
N GLU A 32 7.25 9.06 9.01
CA GLU A 32 6.46 9.74 10.04
C GLU A 32 6.34 11.24 9.77
N ALA A 33 7.45 11.93 9.45
CA ALA A 33 7.39 13.34 9.08
C ALA A 33 6.52 13.57 7.83
N GLY A 34 6.57 12.65 6.86
CA GLY A 34 5.75 12.72 5.65
C GLY A 34 4.25 12.62 5.94
N LEU A 35 3.83 11.67 6.79
CA LEU A 35 2.44 11.51 7.23
C LEU A 35 1.93 12.79 7.90
N VAL A 36 2.73 13.36 8.80
CA VAL A 36 2.34 14.58 9.51
C VAL A 36 2.27 15.79 8.54
N TYR A 37 3.18 15.88 7.57
CA TYR A 37 3.09 16.93 6.54
C TYR A 37 1.91 16.75 5.60
N GLU A 38 1.46 15.52 5.34
CA GLU A 38 0.22 15.23 4.62
C GLU A 38 -0.99 15.79 5.36
N GLU A 39 -1.10 15.49 6.67
CA GLU A 39 -2.19 16.00 7.51
C GLU A 39 -2.19 17.54 7.57
N LEU A 40 -1.01 18.16 7.62
CA LEU A 40 -0.84 19.61 7.58
C LEU A 40 -1.08 20.23 6.19
N GLY A 41 -1.31 19.42 5.15
CA GLY A 41 -1.49 19.88 3.77
C GLY A 41 -0.24 20.49 3.13
N ASN A 42 0.95 20.20 3.68
CA ASN A 42 2.22 20.69 3.17
C ASN A 42 2.80 19.71 2.13
N GLU A 43 2.24 19.78 0.93
CA GLU A 43 2.59 18.92 -0.20
C GLU A 43 4.08 18.87 -0.53
N GLY A 44 4.79 20.00 -0.40
CA GLY A 44 6.22 20.09 -0.74
C GLY A 44 7.09 19.28 0.20
N GLU A 45 6.85 19.40 1.51
CA GLU A 45 7.59 18.65 2.52
C GLU A 45 7.11 17.19 2.59
N ARG A 46 5.81 16.94 2.47
CA ARG A 46 5.23 15.59 2.34
C ARG A 46 5.94 14.79 1.26
N ARG A 47 5.99 15.34 0.03
CA ARG A 47 6.71 14.71 -1.10
C ARG A 47 8.18 14.50 -0.80
N ARG A 48 8.87 15.49 -0.25
CA ARG A 48 10.30 15.38 0.06
C ARG A 48 10.56 14.22 1.03
N HIS A 49 9.77 14.14 2.09
CA HIS A 49 9.94 13.14 3.13
C HIS A 49 9.56 11.74 2.66
N PHE A 50 8.45 11.58 1.92
CA PHE A 50 8.08 10.28 1.33
C PHE A 50 9.07 9.78 0.29
N LEU A 51 9.61 10.64 -0.57
CA LEU A 51 10.63 10.23 -1.55
C LEU A 51 11.92 9.78 -0.86
N GLU A 52 12.29 10.42 0.24
CA GLU A 52 13.47 10.04 1.00
C GLU A 52 13.25 8.75 1.79
N ALA A 53 12.07 8.58 2.38
CA ALA A 53 11.65 7.31 2.98
C ALA A 53 11.77 6.18 1.95
N LEU A 54 11.14 6.32 0.77
CA LEU A 54 11.22 5.36 -0.33
C LEU A 54 12.68 5.04 -0.72
N ARG A 55 13.53 6.08 -0.82
CA ARG A 55 14.95 5.90 -1.17
C ARG A 55 15.67 5.05 -0.13
N LEU A 56 15.51 5.36 1.15
CA LEU A 56 16.17 4.67 2.26
C LEU A 56 15.66 3.23 2.39
N ASP A 57 14.34 3.06 2.34
CA ASP A 57 13.64 1.76 2.34
C ASP A 57 14.07 0.85 1.16
N THR A 58 14.42 1.43 0.02
CA THR A 58 14.92 0.68 -1.16
C THR A 58 16.40 0.30 -1.00
N LEU A 59 17.16 1.08 -0.24
CA LEU A 59 18.58 0.80 0.03
C LEU A 59 18.79 -0.14 1.21
N ASP A 60 17.76 -0.31 2.05
CA ASP A 60 17.83 -1.22 3.17
C ASP A 60 17.92 -2.68 2.69
N ALA A 61 19.10 -3.27 2.91
CA ALA A 61 19.38 -4.65 2.58
C ALA A 61 19.08 -5.61 3.74
N THR A 62 18.53 -5.12 4.86
CA THR A 62 18.30 -5.92 6.06
C THR A 62 17.01 -6.74 6.00
N THR A 63 16.03 -6.33 5.20
CA THR A 63 14.82 -7.14 4.92
C THR A 63 15.22 -8.40 4.16
N PRO A 64 15.01 -9.61 4.71
CA PRO A 64 15.35 -10.85 4.02
C PRO A 64 14.35 -11.12 2.89
N LEU A 65 14.51 -10.47 1.74
CA LEU A 65 13.59 -10.60 0.60
C LEU A 65 13.64 -11.99 -0.07
N ALA A 66 14.70 -12.76 0.21
CA ALA A 66 14.95 -14.04 -0.42
C ALA A 66 13.87 -15.07 -0.04
N GLY A 67 12.97 -15.38 -0.97
CA GLY A 67 11.92 -16.39 -0.82
C GLY A 67 10.53 -15.80 -0.56
N TYR A 68 10.44 -14.58 -0.03
CA TYR A 68 9.17 -13.89 0.22
C TYR A 68 8.44 -13.56 -1.08
N GLU A 69 9.15 -13.09 -2.11
CA GLU A 69 8.54 -12.82 -3.42
C GLU A 69 7.85 -14.06 -4.01
N ALA A 70 8.44 -15.24 -3.85
CA ALA A 70 7.83 -16.49 -4.33
C ALA A 70 6.58 -16.86 -3.51
N ILE A 71 6.61 -16.64 -2.20
CA ILE A 71 5.46 -16.86 -1.30
C ILE A 71 4.32 -15.89 -1.67
N ILE A 72 4.63 -14.61 -1.87
CA ILE A 72 3.68 -13.56 -2.21
C ILE A 72 3.04 -13.86 -3.56
N CYS A 73 3.84 -14.14 -4.61
CA CYS A 73 3.31 -14.48 -5.93
C CYS A 73 2.40 -15.72 -5.88
N ASP A 74 2.83 -16.79 -5.20
CA ASP A 74 2.02 -18.01 -5.01
C ASP A 74 0.72 -17.70 -4.27
N GLN A 75 0.75 -16.84 -3.24
CA GLN A 75 -0.44 -16.48 -2.49
C GLN A 75 -1.39 -15.59 -3.30
N VAL A 76 -0.88 -14.61 -4.05
CA VAL A 76 -1.68 -13.79 -4.97
C VAL A 76 -2.40 -14.69 -5.98
N GLU A 77 -1.69 -15.61 -6.63
CA GLU A 77 -2.28 -16.55 -7.58
C GLU A 77 -3.37 -17.43 -6.95
N ARG A 78 -3.16 -17.91 -5.73
CA ARG A 78 -4.15 -18.70 -4.97
C ARG A 78 -5.39 -17.88 -4.65
N THR A 79 -5.23 -16.69 -4.08
CA THR A 79 -6.34 -15.81 -3.73
C THR A 79 -7.22 -15.50 -4.95
N LEU A 80 -6.59 -15.18 -6.08
CA LEU A 80 -7.31 -14.92 -7.34
C LEU A 80 -8.01 -16.18 -7.89
N SER A 81 -7.40 -17.36 -7.71
CA SER A 81 -7.99 -18.64 -8.16
C SER A 81 -9.15 -19.10 -7.28
N ASP A 82 -9.15 -18.73 -6.01
CA ASP A 82 -10.19 -19.05 -5.03
C ASP A 82 -11.41 -18.12 -5.11
N LEU A 83 -11.31 -17.02 -5.88
CA LEU A 83 -12.44 -16.13 -6.14
C LEU A 83 -13.60 -16.92 -6.77
N PRO A 84 -14.86 -16.66 -6.36
CA PRO A 84 -16.01 -17.27 -7.02
C PRO A 84 -16.03 -16.91 -8.52
N ALA A 85 -16.41 -17.86 -9.37
CA ALA A 85 -16.31 -17.74 -10.83
C ALA A 85 -16.91 -16.43 -11.41
N ALA A 86 -18.00 -15.94 -10.81
CA ALA A 86 -18.63 -14.68 -11.22
C ALA A 86 -17.73 -13.44 -11.04
N PHE A 87 -16.84 -13.44 -10.04
CA PHE A 87 -15.86 -12.38 -9.82
C PHE A 87 -14.64 -12.58 -10.72
N ALA A 88 -14.12 -13.81 -10.82
CA ALA A 88 -12.97 -14.13 -11.65
C ALA A 88 -13.18 -13.78 -13.14
N GLU A 89 -14.38 -14.02 -13.69
CA GLU A 89 -14.71 -13.66 -15.08
C GLU A 89 -14.63 -12.15 -15.33
N ARG A 90 -15.06 -11.31 -14.37
CA ARG A 90 -15.01 -9.85 -14.48
C ARG A 90 -13.59 -9.31 -14.28
N LEU A 91 -12.81 -9.97 -13.42
CA LEU A 91 -11.43 -9.61 -13.15
C LEU A 91 -10.49 -10.00 -14.29
N GLY A 92 -10.88 -10.91 -15.19
CA GLY A 92 -10.05 -11.35 -16.33
C GLY A 92 -9.58 -10.25 -17.29
N ALA A 93 -10.13 -9.03 -17.16
CA ALA A 93 -9.67 -7.84 -17.88
C ALA A 93 -8.63 -6.99 -17.13
N VAL A 94 -8.44 -7.22 -15.84
CA VAL A 94 -7.57 -6.44 -14.94
C VAL A 94 -6.18 -7.08 -14.90
N THR A 95 -5.15 -6.25 -14.97
CA THR A 95 -3.76 -6.72 -14.81
C THR A 95 -3.35 -6.62 -13.34
N VAL A 96 -2.93 -7.74 -12.74
CA VAL A 96 -2.36 -7.76 -11.39
C VAL A 96 -0.83 -7.73 -11.50
N LEU A 97 -0.20 -6.73 -10.88
CA LEU A 97 1.24 -6.49 -10.92
C LEU A 97 1.82 -6.63 -9.53
N VAL A 98 2.71 -7.61 -9.35
CA VAL A 98 3.54 -7.71 -8.14
C VAL A 98 4.81 -6.90 -8.40
N GLN A 99 5.02 -5.84 -7.62
CA GLN A 99 6.18 -4.96 -7.72
C GLN A 99 6.85 -4.83 -6.35
N PRO A 100 8.17 -4.59 -6.27
CA PRO A 100 8.83 -4.39 -4.99
C PRO A 100 8.20 -3.30 -4.12
N ARG A 101 8.05 -2.09 -4.68
CA ARG A 101 7.58 -0.88 -4.01
C ARG A 101 6.90 0.05 -5.01
N PRO A 102 6.13 1.06 -4.55
CA PRO A 102 5.66 2.16 -5.38
C PRO A 102 6.76 2.77 -6.25
N SER A 103 6.42 3.14 -7.48
CA SER A 103 7.36 3.84 -8.36
C SER A 103 7.58 5.29 -7.93
N LEU A 104 8.72 5.87 -8.28
CA LEU A 104 9.02 7.29 -7.98
C LEU A 104 7.89 8.24 -8.44
N PRO A 105 7.37 8.14 -9.69
CA PRO A 105 6.25 8.99 -10.11
C PRO A 105 4.99 8.82 -9.25
N MET A 106 4.66 7.60 -8.81
CA MET A 106 3.48 7.37 -7.97
C MET A 106 3.61 8.12 -6.64
N VAL A 107 4.78 8.07 -6.00
CA VAL A 107 5.03 8.77 -4.74
C VAL A 107 5.13 10.29 -4.95
N GLU A 108 5.69 10.75 -6.08
CA GLU A 108 5.67 12.17 -6.45
C GLU A 108 4.25 12.72 -6.61
N GLU A 109 3.31 11.89 -7.07
CA GLU A 109 1.92 12.28 -7.34
C GLU A 109 1.03 12.27 -6.10
N GLY A 110 1.39 11.58 -5.03
CA GLY A 110 0.41 11.34 -3.98
C GLY A 110 0.67 10.12 -3.14
N LEU A 111 1.17 9.06 -3.76
CA LEU A 111 1.08 7.74 -3.17
C LEU A 111 1.99 7.60 -1.96
N ASP A 112 1.45 6.98 -0.93
CA ASP A 112 2.23 6.52 0.21
C ASP A 112 3.31 5.50 -0.26
N PRO A 113 4.60 5.73 0.08
CA PRO A 113 5.69 4.84 -0.32
C PRO A 113 5.63 3.43 0.33
N ARG A 114 4.89 3.26 1.43
CA ARG A 114 4.77 2.02 2.22
C ARG A 114 3.43 1.32 2.05
N LEU A 115 2.55 1.82 1.18
CA LEU A 115 1.30 1.18 0.80
C LEU A 115 1.48 -0.30 0.40
N LEU A 116 0.54 -1.18 0.78
CA LEU A 116 0.66 -2.64 0.53
C LEU A 116 0.07 -3.06 -0.83
N GLY A 117 -1.03 -2.43 -1.23
CA GLY A 117 -1.73 -2.67 -2.49
C GLY A 117 -2.26 -1.38 -3.10
N LEU A 118 -2.58 -1.40 -4.39
CA LEU A 118 -3.26 -0.26 -5.03
C LEU A 118 -4.12 -0.72 -6.20
N PHE A 119 -5.41 -0.41 -6.15
CA PHE A 119 -6.29 -0.39 -7.29
C PHE A 119 -6.17 0.94 -8.03
N ASP A 120 -5.76 0.89 -9.30
CA ASP A 120 -5.63 2.05 -10.18
C ASP A 120 -6.44 1.83 -11.46
N GLY A 121 -7.46 2.65 -11.67
CA GLY A 121 -8.25 2.68 -12.90
C GLY A 121 -9.74 2.59 -12.67
N ALA A 122 -10.45 2.12 -13.70
CA ALA A 122 -11.91 2.11 -13.73
C ALA A 122 -12.48 0.87 -13.05
N THR A 123 -13.55 1.08 -12.28
CA THR A 123 -14.33 0.04 -11.62
C THR A 123 -15.02 -0.87 -12.64
N ALA A 124 -15.44 -2.03 -12.19
CA ALA A 124 -16.15 -3.00 -12.99
C ALA A 124 -17.52 -2.50 -13.51
N GLU A 125 -18.11 -1.48 -12.88
CA GLU A 125 -19.32 -0.80 -13.37
C GLU A 125 -19.00 0.16 -14.52
N GLU A 126 -17.99 1.02 -14.35
CA GLU A 126 -17.55 1.98 -15.37
C GLU A 126 -17.08 1.28 -16.66
N LEU A 127 -16.38 0.14 -16.52
CA LEU A 127 -15.99 -0.69 -17.65
C LEU A 127 -17.20 -1.29 -18.38
N ALA A 128 -18.24 -1.70 -17.66
CA ALA A 128 -19.45 -2.27 -18.24
C ALA A 128 -20.27 -1.20 -19.02
N LEU A 129 -20.20 0.05 -18.59
CA LEU A 129 -20.79 1.20 -19.28
C LEU A 129 -19.98 1.64 -20.52
N GLY A 130 -18.72 1.22 -20.61
CA GLY A 130 -17.82 1.59 -21.70
C GLY A 130 -17.21 2.98 -21.54
N ASP A 131 -17.22 3.53 -20.32
CA ASP A 131 -16.76 4.88 -19.99
C ASP A 131 -15.23 4.96 -19.84
N ALA A 132 -14.53 3.82 -19.81
CA ALA A 132 -13.09 3.74 -19.70
C ALA A 132 -12.50 2.61 -20.58
N PRO A 133 -11.27 2.77 -21.10
CA PRO A 133 -10.57 1.70 -21.78
C PRO A 133 -10.09 0.63 -20.80
N LEU A 134 -10.35 -0.65 -21.11
CA LEU A 134 -9.95 -1.81 -20.28
C LEU A 134 -8.45 -1.88 -19.96
N VAL A 135 -7.59 -1.27 -20.79
CA VAL A 135 -6.13 -1.35 -20.68
C VAL A 135 -5.53 -0.49 -19.56
N SER A 136 -6.31 0.36 -18.89
CA SER A 136 -5.81 1.22 -17.81
C SER A 136 -6.08 0.70 -16.40
N THR A 137 -6.87 -0.37 -16.23
CA THR A 137 -7.19 -0.89 -14.89
C THR A 137 -6.16 -1.91 -14.41
N GLN A 138 -5.50 -1.60 -13.29
CA GLN A 138 -4.41 -2.36 -12.71
C GLN A 138 -4.63 -2.53 -11.20
N ILE A 139 -4.15 -3.66 -10.68
CA ILE A 139 -4.00 -3.89 -9.25
C ILE A 139 -2.51 -4.09 -8.98
N TYR A 140 -1.93 -3.26 -8.13
CA TYR A 140 -0.55 -3.38 -7.69
C TYR A 140 -0.51 -4.07 -6.33
N ILE A 141 0.47 -4.95 -6.14
CA ILE A 141 0.81 -5.58 -4.87
C ILE A 141 2.28 -5.30 -4.59
N PHE A 142 2.58 -4.58 -3.50
CA PHE A 142 3.92 -4.10 -3.19
C PHE A 142 4.67 -5.09 -2.29
N SER A 143 5.38 -6.03 -2.92
CA SER A 143 5.94 -7.21 -2.26
C SER A 143 6.98 -6.92 -1.19
N HIS A 144 7.80 -5.86 -1.34
CA HIS A 144 8.80 -5.51 -0.32
C HIS A 144 8.15 -4.77 0.86
N ASN A 145 7.09 -4.00 0.63
CA ASN A 145 6.32 -3.37 1.70
C ASN A 145 5.66 -4.47 2.56
N LEU A 146 5.01 -5.45 1.93
CA LEU A 146 4.47 -6.63 2.61
C LEU A 146 5.55 -7.41 3.36
N ALA A 147 6.69 -7.71 2.74
CA ALA A 147 7.76 -8.48 3.39
C ALA A 147 8.44 -7.71 4.54
N ALA A 148 8.44 -6.37 4.50
CA ALA A 148 8.99 -5.53 5.57
C ALA A 148 8.05 -5.43 6.77
N SER A 149 6.74 -5.48 6.53
CA SER A 149 5.72 -5.37 7.59
C SER A 149 5.40 -6.69 8.28
N PHE A 150 5.64 -7.83 7.62
CA PHE A 150 5.23 -9.16 8.10
C PHE A 150 6.40 -10.16 8.11
N GLU A 151 6.93 -10.43 9.30
CA GLU A 151 8.12 -11.28 9.47
C GLU A 151 7.83 -12.77 9.28
N ASP A 152 6.64 -13.26 9.63
CA ASP A 152 6.29 -14.67 9.55
C ASP A 152 5.48 -15.02 8.29
N GLU A 153 5.75 -16.19 7.71
CA GLU A 153 5.11 -16.62 6.47
C GLU A 153 3.58 -16.73 6.61
N ALA A 154 3.06 -17.08 7.79
CA ALA A 154 1.64 -17.27 7.98
C ALA A 154 0.90 -15.93 7.94
N SER A 155 1.37 -14.93 8.71
CA SER A 155 0.82 -13.58 8.69
C SER A 155 1.00 -12.92 7.33
N LEU A 156 2.15 -13.10 6.67
CA LEU A 156 2.36 -12.59 5.32
C LEU A 156 1.33 -13.15 4.33
N ARG A 157 1.04 -14.45 4.37
CA ARG A 157 0.06 -15.05 3.45
C ARG A 157 -1.36 -14.58 3.73
N GLU A 158 -1.70 -14.43 5.00
CA GLU A 158 -2.97 -13.86 5.44
C GLU A 158 -3.10 -12.43 4.92
N GLU A 159 -2.08 -11.60 5.15
CA GLU A 159 -2.06 -10.22 4.69
C GLU A 159 -2.15 -10.11 3.17
N VAL A 160 -1.35 -10.88 2.42
CA VAL A 160 -1.44 -10.89 0.94
C VAL A 160 -2.87 -11.22 0.48
N THR A 161 -3.58 -12.09 1.21
CA THR A 161 -4.97 -12.41 0.90
C THR A 161 -5.87 -11.21 1.18
N VAL A 162 -5.73 -10.57 2.34
CA VAL A 162 -6.46 -9.36 2.71
C VAL A 162 -6.23 -8.25 1.70
N THR A 163 -4.97 -7.88 1.45
CA THR A 163 -4.60 -6.84 0.48
C THR A 163 -5.18 -7.13 -0.91
N VAL A 164 -5.03 -8.34 -1.45
CA VAL A 164 -5.57 -8.67 -2.78
C VAL A 164 -7.09 -8.55 -2.82
N LEU A 165 -7.79 -9.07 -1.80
CA LEU A 165 -9.24 -9.01 -1.75
C LEU A 165 -9.76 -7.58 -1.55
N HIS A 166 -9.03 -6.75 -0.81
CA HIS A 166 -9.30 -5.33 -0.65
C HIS A 166 -9.26 -4.61 -2.00
N GLU A 167 -8.16 -4.74 -2.76
CA GLU A 167 -8.04 -4.09 -4.08
C GLU A 167 -9.05 -4.62 -5.10
N VAL A 168 -9.35 -5.92 -5.05
CA VAL A 168 -10.42 -6.52 -5.84
C VAL A 168 -11.79 -5.95 -5.42
N GLY A 169 -11.99 -5.68 -4.14
CA GLY A 169 -13.17 -5.00 -3.60
C GLY A 169 -13.37 -3.61 -4.21
N HIS A 170 -12.32 -2.78 -4.24
CA HIS A 170 -12.34 -1.48 -4.91
C HIS A 170 -12.67 -1.58 -6.38
N PHE A 171 -12.11 -2.57 -7.10
CA PHE A 171 -12.48 -2.83 -8.48
C PHE A 171 -13.99 -3.09 -8.64
N PHE A 172 -14.63 -3.73 -7.66
CA PHE A 172 -16.07 -3.97 -7.65
C PHE A 172 -16.90 -2.80 -7.08
N GLY A 173 -16.27 -1.68 -6.73
CA GLY A 173 -16.93 -0.48 -6.22
C GLY A 173 -17.32 -0.57 -4.75
N LEU A 174 -16.68 -1.45 -3.98
CA LEU A 174 -16.84 -1.53 -2.54
C LEU A 174 -15.98 -0.45 -1.86
N ASP A 175 -16.52 0.16 -0.81
CA ASP A 175 -15.85 1.18 0.00
C ASP A 175 -15.17 0.59 1.25
N GLU A 176 -14.49 1.44 2.02
CA GLU A 176 -13.78 1.04 3.25
C GLU A 176 -14.72 0.42 4.29
N ASP A 177 -15.93 0.96 4.45
CA ASP A 177 -16.95 0.43 5.38
C ASP A 177 -17.38 -1.00 4.97
N ASP A 178 -17.47 -1.26 3.66
CA ASP A 178 -17.72 -2.59 3.12
C ASP A 178 -16.54 -3.54 3.37
N MET A 179 -15.29 -3.06 3.28
CA MET A 179 -14.09 -3.87 3.57
C MET A 179 -13.99 -4.26 5.04
N GLU A 180 -14.18 -3.32 5.96
CA GLU A 180 -14.16 -3.58 7.41
C GLU A 180 -15.20 -4.66 7.78
N ARG A 181 -16.40 -4.58 7.20
CA ARG A 181 -17.45 -5.57 7.44
C ARG A 181 -17.09 -6.98 6.94
N LEU A 182 -16.22 -7.07 5.95
CA LEU A 182 -15.72 -8.33 5.39
C LEU A 182 -14.45 -8.84 6.09
N GLY A 183 -13.87 -8.04 7.00
CA GLY A 183 -12.60 -8.33 7.66
C GLY A 183 -11.41 -8.24 6.70
N LEU A 184 -11.42 -7.21 5.84
CA LEU A 184 -10.40 -6.93 4.84
C LEU A 184 -9.70 -5.58 5.10
N ASP A 185 -9.76 -5.09 6.33
CA ASP A 185 -9.08 -3.87 6.81
C ASP A 185 -7.64 -4.13 7.28
#